data_AF-A0A8T5UFG6-F1
#
_entry.id   AF-A0A8T5UFG6-F1
#
_cell.length_a   1.000
_cell.length_b   1.000
_cell.length_c   1.000
_cell.angle_alpha   90.00
_cell.angle_beta   90.00
_cell.angle_gamma   90.00
#
_symmetry.space_group_name_H-M   'P 1'
#
loop_
_entity.id
_entity.type
_entity.pdbx_description
1 polymer ?
#
loop_
_entity_poly.entity_id
_entity_poly.type
_entity_poly.pdbx_seq_one_letter_code
_entity_poly.pdbx_strand_id
1 'polypeptide(L)'
;LIKDFDIFINEFQDILIEKVKSSEEQILKAYVQMAIKAVARQVLTLNFLQNELKIKKQVIQKHLISLISADQLSGKYDPLLGIYYENPEALKELDEKELEVMTKMNFRVHRIIKRLKVFGNQYGSIFAIFSPLLAVVYYLFMLTGQNPGTILISGFFIGVLLFYILFKKRKEDKM
;
A
#
# COMPACT_ATOMS: atom_id res chain seq x y z
N LEU A 1 52.56 17.04 -8.67
CA LEU A 1 52.32 15.79 -7.90
C LEU A 1 51.21 15.94 -6.88
N ILE A 2 51.37 16.67 -5.76
CA ILE A 2 50.28 16.82 -4.76
C ILE A 2 49.10 17.63 -5.34
N LYS A 3 49.36 18.77 -6.00
CA LYS A 3 48.32 19.57 -6.67
C LYS A 3 47.56 18.81 -7.77
N ASP A 4 48.26 18.02 -8.59
CA ASP A 4 47.63 17.25 -9.66
C ASP A 4 46.75 16.12 -9.10
N PHE A 5 47.15 15.56 -7.95
CA PHE A 5 46.34 14.60 -7.23
C PHE A 5 45.10 15.24 -6.60
N ASP A 6 45.21 16.45 -6.03
CA ASP A 6 44.05 17.18 -5.51
C ASP A 6 43.05 17.55 -6.62
N ILE A 7 43.54 17.96 -7.79
CA ILE A 7 42.70 18.22 -8.97
C ILE A 7 41.99 16.94 -9.41
N PHE A 8 42.72 15.82 -9.51
CA PHE A 8 42.13 14.52 -9.85
C PHE A 8 41.05 14.09 -8.86
N ILE A 9 41.27 14.26 -7.56
CA ILE A 9 40.28 13.91 -6.53
C ILE A 9 39.02 14.77 -6.68
N ASN A 10 39.16 16.06 -6.95
CA ASN A 10 38.01 16.95 -7.15
C ASN A 10 37.22 16.57 -8.41
N GLU A 11 37.89 16.36 -9.55
CA GLU A 11 37.24 15.92 -10.79
C GLU A 11 36.55 14.57 -10.61
N PHE A 12 37.19 13.63 -9.91
CA PHE A 12 36.60 12.34 -9.63
C PHE A 12 35.37 12.44 -8.71
N GLN A 13 35.41 13.32 -7.71
CA GLN A 13 34.25 13.59 -6.86
C GLN A 13 33.09 14.20 -7.66
N ASP A 14 33.37 15.13 -8.57
CA ASP A 14 32.35 15.72 -9.44
C ASP A 14 31.69 14.68 -10.34
N ILE A 15 32.48 13.79 -10.95
CA ILE A 15 31.97 12.68 -11.76
C ILE A 15 31.09 11.74 -10.91
N LEU A 16 31.51 11.43 -9.68
CA LEU A 16 30.72 10.60 -8.78
C LEU A 16 29.39 11.26 -8.42
N ILE A 17 29.39 12.55 -8.12
CA ILE A 17 28.17 13.31 -7.80
C ILE A 17 27.21 13.30 -8.99
N GLU A 18 27.71 13.53 -10.20
CA GLU A 18 26.89 13.49 -11.41
C GLU A 18 26.34 12.08 -11.67
N LYS A 19 27.15 11.04 -11.45
CA LYS A 19 26.72 9.66 -11.62
C LYS A 19 25.65 9.25 -10.62
N VAL A 20 25.78 9.68 -9.36
CA VAL A 20 24.76 9.47 -8.32
C VAL A 20 23.46 10.14 -8.74
N LYS A 21 23.53 11.41 -9.14
CA LYS A 21 22.36 12.18 -9.59
C LYS A 21 21.64 11.52 -10.77
N SER A 22 22.40 11.08 -11.78
CA SER A 22 21.85 10.35 -12.93
C SER A 22 21.19 9.03 -12.53
N SER A 23 21.79 8.30 -11.58
CA SER A 23 21.23 7.05 -11.05
C SER A 23 19.94 7.29 -10.27
N GLU A 24 19.89 8.34 -9.44
CA GLU A 24 18.67 8.74 -8.72
C GLU A 24 17.53 9.08 -9.69
N GLU A 25 17.81 9.80 -10.78
CA GLU A 25 16.82 10.10 -11.83
C GLU A 25 16.29 8.83 -12.50
N GLN A 26 17.16 7.88 -12.84
CA GLN A 26 16.76 6.63 -13.46
C GLN A 26 15.90 5.76 -12.54
N ILE A 27 16.31 5.64 -11.27
CA ILE A 27 15.56 4.89 -10.25
C ILE A 27 14.18 5.52 -10.07
N LEU A 28 14.13 6.86 -9.92
CA LEU A 28 12.88 7.58 -9.75
C LEU A 28 11.95 7.38 -10.95
N LYS A 29 12.47 7.51 -12.17
CA LYS A 29 11.71 7.29 -13.41
C LYS A 29 11.11 5.89 -13.44
N ALA A 30 11.94 4.85 -13.26
CA ALA A 30 11.50 3.47 -13.31
C ALA A 30 10.45 3.18 -12.23
N TYR A 31 10.66 3.71 -11.03
CA TYR A 31 9.73 3.54 -9.92
C TYR A 31 8.40 4.24 -10.16
N VAL A 32 8.41 5.49 -10.64
CA VAL A 32 7.19 6.26 -10.96
C VAL A 32 6.38 5.56 -12.04
N GLN A 33 7.01 5.15 -13.14
CA GLN A 33 6.34 4.46 -14.26
C GLN A 33 5.69 3.13 -13.82
N MET A 34 6.28 2.43 -12.86
CA MET A 34 5.70 1.22 -12.27
C MET A 34 4.58 1.55 -11.28
N ALA A 35 4.84 2.46 -10.34
CA ALA A 35 3.95 2.75 -9.22
C ALA A 35 2.66 3.45 -9.68
N ILE A 36 2.75 4.37 -10.66
CA ILE A 36 1.61 5.16 -11.13
C ILE A 36 0.50 4.27 -11.71
N LYS A 37 0.89 3.19 -12.41
CA LYS A 37 -0.04 2.19 -12.96
C LYS A 37 -0.69 1.33 -11.88
N ALA A 38 -0.03 1.19 -10.74
CA ALA A 38 -0.49 0.36 -9.63
C ALA A 38 -1.38 1.12 -8.62
N VAL A 39 -1.42 2.46 -8.69
CA VAL A 39 -2.24 3.30 -7.82
C VAL A 39 -3.58 3.59 -8.49
N ALA A 40 -4.67 3.35 -7.76
CA ALA A 40 -6.00 3.73 -8.21
C ALA A 40 -6.05 5.25 -8.40
N ARG A 41 -6.33 5.70 -9.62
CA ARG A 41 -6.35 7.10 -10.10
C ARG A 41 -5.02 7.68 -10.60
N GLN A 42 -3.94 6.91 -10.70
CA GLN A 42 -2.67 7.38 -11.29
C GLN A 42 -2.17 8.69 -10.65
N VAL A 43 -2.16 8.74 -9.31
CA VAL A 43 -1.61 9.86 -8.51
C VAL A 43 -0.59 9.32 -7.52
N LEU A 44 0.57 9.97 -7.43
CA LEU A 44 1.64 9.67 -6.47
C LEU A 44 1.99 10.92 -5.67
N THR A 45 2.09 10.78 -4.36
CA THR A 45 2.53 11.89 -3.48
C THR A 45 4.04 11.87 -3.31
N LEU A 46 4.65 13.04 -3.13
CA LEU A 46 6.07 13.15 -2.80
C LEU A 46 6.44 12.43 -1.50
N ASN A 47 5.54 12.44 -0.50
CA ASN A 47 5.74 11.72 0.76
C ASN A 47 5.89 10.22 0.51
N PHE A 48 5.05 9.66 -0.37
CA PHE A 48 5.13 8.26 -0.75
C PHE A 48 6.46 7.95 -1.43
N LEU A 49 6.86 8.75 -2.43
CA LEU A 49 8.13 8.57 -3.13
C LEU A 49 9.33 8.69 -2.20
N GLN A 50 9.32 9.66 -1.27
CA GLN A 50 10.37 9.81 -0.26
C GLN A 50 10.47 8.59 0.64
N ASN A 51 9.34 8.07 1.15
CA ASN A 51 9.35 6.95 2.08
C ASN A 51 9.87 5.65 1.43
N GLU A 52 9.56 5.45 0.15
CA GLU A 52 9.94 4.25 -0.58
C GLU A 52 11.38 4.32 -1.11
N LEU A 53 11.78 5.46 -1.68
CA LEU A 53 13.10 5.63 -2.28
C LEU A 53 14.17 6.15 -1.31
N LYS A 54 13.76 6.68 -0.15
CA LYS A 54 14.63 7.36 0.84
C LYS A 54 15.39 8.56 0.28
N ILE A 55 14.96 9.12 -0.86
CA ILE A 55 15.51 10.33 -1.47
C ILE A 55 14.81 11.56 -0.86
N LYS A 56 15.55 12.66 -0.63
CA LYS A 56 14.97 13.90 -0.10
C LYS A 56 13.90 14.47 -1.04
N LYS A 57 12.79 14.98 -0.51
CA LYS A 57 11.66 15.52 -1.32
C LYS A 57 12.10 16.57 -2.34
N GLN A 58 13.00 17.48 -1.94
CA GLN A 58 13.52 18.55 -2.81
C GLN A 58 14.24 17.97 -4.04
N VAL A 59 14.99 16.88 -3.83
CA VAL A 59 15.73 16.18 -4.88
C VAL A 59 14.75 15.44 -5.80
N ILE A 60 13.76 14.73 -5.23
CA ILE A 60 12.67 14.09 -6.00
C ILE A 60 11.92 15.12 -6.85
N GLN A 61 11.55 16.27 -6.29
CA GLN A 61 10.87 17.34 -7.01
C GLN A 61 11.70 17.81 -8.21
N LYS A 62 12.99 18.09 -8.00
CA LYS A 62 13.89 18.53 -9.07
C LYS A 62 13.99 17.49 -10.18
N HIS A 63 14.10 16.22 -9.81
CA HIS A 63 14.17 15.11 -10.77
C HIS A 63 12.85 14.86 -11.49
N LEU A 64 11.71 14.94 -10.83
CA LEU A 64 10.40 14.85 -11.48
C LEU A 64 10.24 15.96 -12.53
N ILE A 65 10.56 17.20 -12.18
CA ILE A 65 10.49 18.33 -13.11
C ILE A 65 11.43 18.10 -14.30
N SER A 66 12.66 17.65 -14.05
CA SER A 66 13.64 17.30 -15.10
C SER A 66 13.11 16.23 -16.04
N LEU A 67 12.59 15.12 -15.49
CA LEU A 67 12.06 13.99 -16.24
C LEU A 67 10.80 14.32 -17.05
N ILE A 68 9.92 15.17 -16.51
CA ILE A 68 8.74 15.66 -17.22
C ILE A 68 9.17 16.58 -18.37
N SER A 69 10.10 17.50 -18.12
CA SER A 69 10.60 18.45 -19.13
C SER A 69 11.33 17.74 -20.27
N ALA A 70 11.92 16.57 -20.00
CA ALA A 70 12.58 15.72 -20.97
C ALA A 70 11.63 14.71 -21.67
N ASP A 71 10.31 14.87 -21.51
CA ASP A 71 9.26 13.96 -22.02
C ASP A 71 9.45 12.48 -21.62
N GLN A 72 10.16 12.23 -20.52
CA GLN A 72 10.43 10.88 -20.02
C GLN A 72 9.33 10.37 -19.06
N LEU A 73 8.52 11.29 -18.55
CA LEU A 73 7.33 11.03 -17.74
C LEU A 73 6.16 11.79 -18.37
N SER A 74 5.06 11.08 -18.62
CA SER A 74 3.86 11.61 -19.29
C SER A 74 2.93 12.41 -18.37
N GLY A 75 3.16 12.36 -17.06
CA GLY A 75 2.34 13.05 -16.08
C GLY A 75 2.76 14.50 -15.84
N LYS A 76 1.97 15.17 -15.01
CA LYS A 76 2.22 16.52 -14.53
C LYS A 76 2.57 16.48 -13.04
N TYR A 77 3.32 17.47 -12.60
CA TYR A 77 3.66 17.66 -11.21
C TYR A 77 3.00 18.94 -10.69
N ASP A 78 2.27 18.83 -9.58
CA ASP A 78 1.71 19.97 -8.86
C ASP A 78 2.61 20.29 -7.66
N PRO A 79 3.32 21.44 -7.66
CA PRO A 79 4.20 21.84 -6.56
C PRO A 79 3.46 22.21 -5.27
N LEU A 80 2.23 22.70 -5.35
CA LEU A 80 1.45 23.14 -4.18
C LEU A 80 0.97 21.94 -3.38
N LEU A 81 0.46 20.93 -4.10
CA LEU A 81 -0.04 19.69 -3.51
C LEU A 81 1.06 18.65 -3.29
N GLY A 82 2.22 18.81 -3.94
CA GLY A 82 3.34 17.88 -3.85
C GLY A 82 3.00 16.51 -4.44
N ILE A 83 2.28 16.50 -5.57
CA ILE A 83 1.79 15.28 -6.21
C ILE A 83 2.21 15.23 -7.68
N TYR A 84 2.52 14.02 -8.14
CA TYR A 84 2.67 13.68 -9.55
C TYR A 84 1.42 12.91 -10.00
N TYR A 85 0.83 13.29 -11.14
CA TYR A 85 -0.39 12.67 -11.65
C TYR A 85 -0.35 12.52 -13.18
N GLU A 86 -0.86 11.41 -13.69
CA GLU A 86 -1.00 11.19 -15.15
C GLU A 86 -2.41 11.45 -15.67
N ASN A 87 -3.42 11.29 -14.81
CA ASN A 87 -4.81 11.58 -15.17
C ASN A 87 -5.28 12.90 -14.53
N PRO A 88 -5.60 13.95 -15.32
CA PRO A 88 -6.08 15.23 -14.80
C PRO A 88 -7.50 15.17 -14.23
N GLU A 89 -8.32 14.17 -14.60
CA GLU A 89 -9.67 13.98 -14.04
C GLU A 89 -9.61 13.47 -12.60
N ALA A 90 -8.54 12.77 -12.22
CA ALA A 90 -8.32 12.29 -10.86
C ALA A 90 -8.33 13.42 -9.83
N LEU A 91 -7.86 14.61 -10.20
CA LEU A 91 -7.81 15.78 -9.31
C LEU A 91 -9.19 16.38 -9.01
N LYS A 92 -10.18 16.17 -9.89
CA LYS A 92 -11.54 16.69 -9.70
C LYS A 92 -12.39 15.82 -8.78
N GLU A 93 -12.09 14.53 -8.70
CA GLU A 93 -12.77 13.57 -7.80
C GLU A 93 -12.08 13.39 -6.45
N LEU A 94 -10.86 13.90 -6.30
CA LEU A 94 -10.09 13.84 -5.07
C LEU A 94 -10.58 14.95 -4.12
N ASP A 95 -11.54 14.61 -3.27
CA ASP A 95 -12.02 15.47 -2.18
C ASP A 95 -10.83 15.87 -1.27
N GLU A 96 -10.79 17.13 -0.81
CA GLU A 96 -9.62 17.73 -0.12
C GLU A 96 -9.17 16.92 1.11
N LYS A 97 -10.15 16.25 1.75
CA LYS A 97 -9.95 15.30 2.85
C LYS A 97 -9.27 13.98 2.43
N GLU A 98 -9.53 13.46 1.23
CA GLU A 98 -8.85 12.26 0.73
C GLU A 98 -7.37 12.54 0.41
N LEU A 99 -7.03 13.75 -0.06
CA LEU A 99 -5.63 14.18 -0.27
C LEU A 99 -4.85 14.24 1.05
N GLU A 100 -5.45 14.78 2.11
CA GLU A 100 -4.86 14.80 3.45
C GLU A 100 -4.64 13.38 4.01
N VAL A 101 -5.60 12.47 3.78
CA VAL A 101 -5.49 11.07 4.19
C VAL A 101 -4.43 10.35 3.37
N MET A 102 -4.28 10.62 2.07
CA MET A 102 -3.21 10.04 1.24
C MET A 102 -1.81 10.54 1.62
N THR A 103 -1.69 11.76 2.15
CA THR A 103 -0.41 12.30 2.64
C THR A 103 -0.05 11.81 4.04
N LYS A 104 -1.03 11.46 4.88
CA LYS A 104 -0.84 10.96 6.26
C LYS A 104 -0.88 9.43 6.40
N MET A 105 -1.60 8.72 5.54
CA MET A 105 -1.83 7.28 5.67
C MET A 105 -0.83 6.47 4.84
N ASN A 106 -0.06 5.62 5.52
CA ASN A 106 0.94 4.75 4.90
C ASN A 106 0.29 3.84 3.84
N PHE A 107 0.78 3.86 2.60
CA PHE A 107 0.21 3.16 1.44
C PHE A 107 -0.09 1.66 1.70
N ARG A 108 0.71 1.02 2.56
CA ARG A 108 0.47 -0.36 3.02
C ARG A 108 -0.89 -0.52 3.70
N VAL A 109 -1.25 0.41 4.58
CA VAL A 109 -2.52 0.40 5.32
C VAL A 109 -3.69 0.63 4.37
N HIS A 110 -3.58 1.59 3.45
CA HIS A 110 -4.60 1.83 2.42
C HIS A 110 -4.88 0.57 1.59
N ARG A 111 -3.82 -0.10 1.13
CA ARG A 111 -3.92 -1.35 0.34
C ARG A 111 -4.54 -2.49 1.16
N ILE A 112 -4.28 -2.58 2.46
CA ILE A 112 -4.88 -3.57 3.36
C ILE A 112 -6.37 -3.27 3.58
N ILE A 113 -6.74 -2.02 3.88
CA ILE A 113 -8.14 -1.61 4.08
C ILE A 113 -8.95 -1.87 2.81
N LYS A 114 -8.40 -1.54 1.63
CA LYS A 114 -9.10 -1.78 0.35
C LYS A 114 -9.30 -3.27 0.09
N ARG A 115 -8.31 -4.11 0.39
CA ARG A 115 -8.44 -5.57 0.32
C ARG A 115 -9.45 -6.11 1.34
N LEU A 116 -9.44 -5.60 2.57
CA LEU A 116 -10.42 -5.95 3.61
C LEU A 116 -11.85 -5.53 3.23
N LYS A 117 -12.04 -4.39 2.57
CA LYS A 117 -13.35 -3.92 2.11
C LYS A 117 -13.90 -4.79 0.99
N VAL A 118 -13.06 -5.18 0.02
CA VAL A 118 -13.42 -6.13 -1.04
C VAL A 118 -13.72 -7.52 -0.46
N PHE A 119 -12.89 -7.97 0.49
CA PHE A 119 -13.11 -9.22 1.22
C PHE A 119 -14.42 -9.18 2.03
N GLY A 120 -14.70 -8.09 2.74
CA GLY A 120 -15.93 -7.88 3.48
C GLY A 120 -17.18 -7.84 2.58
N ASN A 121 -17.08 -7.30 1.36
CA ASN A 121 -18.20 -7.33 0.41
C ASN A 121 -18.43 -8.72 -0.21
N GLN A 122 -17.37 -9.50 -0.48
CA GLN A 122 -17.51 -10.85 -1.07
C GLN A 122 -17.87 -11.92 -0.04
N TYR A 123 -17.32 -11.81 1.17
CA TYR A 123 -17.51 -12.77 2.25
C TYR A 123 -18.47 -12.27 3.34
N GLY A 124 -19.04 -11.07 3.21
CA GLY A 124 -19.94 -10.48 4.20
C GLY A 124 -21.18 -11.33 4.46
N SER A 125 -21.72 -11.96 3.42
CA SER A 125 -22.80 -12.95 3.53
C SER A 125 -22.38 -14.19 4.33
N ILE A 126 -21.11 -14.61 4.22
CA ILE A 126 -20.56 -15.71 5.01
C ILE A 126 -20.39 -15.29 6.49
N PHE A 127 -19.88 -14.10 6.76
CA PHE A 127 -19.81 -13.55 8.13
C PHE A 127 -21.19 -13.39 8.78
N ALA A 128 -22.20 -12.99 8.00
CA ALA A 128 -23.58 -12.90 8.49
C ALA A 128 -24.13 -14.25 8.94
N ILE A 129 -23.78 -15.35 8.27
CA ILE A 129 -24.17 -16.71 8.65
C ILE A 129 -23.48 -17.15 9.95
N PHE A 130 -22.26 -16.68 10.23
CA PHE A 130 -21.53 -17.00 11.46
C PHE A 130 -21.84 -16.07 12.63
N SER A 131 -22.49 -14.93 12.40
CA SER A 131 -22.85 -13.96 13.45
C SER A 131 -23.72 -14.57 14.58
N PRO A 132 -24.76 -15.37 14.31
CA PRO A 132 -25.54 -16.02 15.36
C PRO A 132 -24.71 -17.02 16.18
N LEU A 133 -23.79 -17.72 15.52
CA LEU A 133 -22.87 -18.68 16.14
C LEU A 133 -21.92 -17.98 17.11
N LEU A 134 -21.34 -16.85 16.71
CA LEU A 134 -20.51 -16.01 17.57
C LEU A 134 -21.30 -15.42 18.74
N ALA A 135 -22.56 -15.02 18.53
CA ALA A 135 -23.42 -14.53 19.58
C ALA A 135 -23.69 -15.62 20.64
N VAL A 136 -23.95 -16.87 20.23
CA VAL A 136 -24.12 -18.00 21.15
C VAL A 136 -22.85 -18.25 21.99
N VAL A 137 -21.67 -18.20 21.38
CA VAL A 137 -20.39 -18.31 22.10
C VAL A 137 -20.23 -17.17 23.10
N TYR A 138 -20.58 -15.94 22.71
CA TYR A 138 -20.51 -14.76 23.57
C TYR A 138 -21.47 -14.87 24.78
N TYR A 139 -22.72 -15.31 24.56
CA TYR A 139 -23.67 -15.52 25.65
C TYR A 139 -23.23 -16.65 26.59
N LEU A 140 -22.67 -17.74 26.07
CA LEU A 140 -22.09 -18.81 26.91
C LEU A 140 -20.90 -18.32 27.74
N PHE A 141 -20.06 -17.45 27.18
CA PHE A 141 -18.96 -16.81 27.89
C PHE A 141 -19.46 -15.89 29.01
N MET A 142 -20.51 -15.11 28.75
CA MET A 142 -21.12 -14.24 29.76
C MET A 142 -21.77 -15.05 30.90
N LEU A 143 -22.49 -16.13 30.55
CA LEU A 143 -23.15 -17.02 31.52
C LEU A 143 -22.19 -17.81 32.41
N THR A 144 -20.97 -18.08 31.93
CA THR A 144 -19.94 -18.81 32.68
C THR A 144 -18.99 -17.91 33.47
N GLY A 145 -19.35 -16.64 33.64
CA GLY A 145 -18.58 -15.70 34.48
C GLY A 145 -17.25 -15.30 33.84
N GLN A 146 -17.20 -15.14 32.51
CA GLN A 146 -16.01 -14.77 31.74
C GLN A 146 -14.88 -15.81 31.81
N ASN A 147 -15.21 -17.08 32.00
CA ASN A 147 -14.20 -18.14 31.99
C ASN A 147 -13.63 -18.31 30.56
N PRO A 148 -12.33 -18.11 30.32
CA PRO A 148 -11.74 -18.24 28.98
C PRO A 148 -11.85 -19.66 28.40
N GLY A 149 -12.09 -20.68 29.25
CA GLY A 149 -12.29 -22.06 28.82
C GLY A 149 -13.55 -22.28 27.97
N THR A 150 -14.62 -21.48 28.16
CA THR A 150 -15.84 -21.64 27.35
C THR A 150 -15.65 -21.24 25.90
N ILE A 151 -14.81 -20.24 25.61
CA ILE A 151 -14.49 -19.86 24.24
C ILE A 151 -13.78 -21.01 23.51
N LEU A 152 -12.82 -21.67 24.19
CA LEU A 152 -12.08 -22.80 23.63
C LEU A 152 -12.97 -24.02 23.39
N ILE A 153 -13.83 -24.37 24.36
CA ILE A 153 -14.73 -25.51 24.27
C ILE A 153 -15.78 -25.29 23.18
N SER A 154 -16.42 -24.12 23.14
CA SER A 154 -17.42 -23.81 22.12
C SER A 154 -16.79 -23.74 20.72
N GLY A 155 -15.58 -23.15 20.61
CA GLY A 155 -14.82 -23.15 19.35
C GLY A 155 -14.48 -24.57 18.86
N PHE A 156 -14.13 -25.47 19.78
CA PHE A 156 -13.87 -26.88 19.45
C PHE A 156 -15.13 -27.58 18.92
N PHE A 157 -16.27 -27.43 19.57
CA PHE A 157 -17.54 -28.02 19.10
C PHE A 157 -17.95 -27.51 17.72
N ILE A 158 -17.81 -26.21 17.48
CA ILE A 158 -18.11 -25.59 16.18
C ILE A 158 -17.16 -26.13 15.10
N GLY A 159 -15.88 -26.25 15.42
CA GLY A 159 -14.87 -26.82 14.51
C GLY A 159 -15.16 -28.27 14.15
N VAL A 160 -15.52 -29.11 15.13
CA VAL A 160 -15.91 -30.51 14.90
C VAL A 160 -17.18 -30.60 14.05
N LEU A 161 -18.18 -29.75 14.31
CA LEU A 161 -19.43 -29.72 13.54
C LEU A 161 -19.19 -29.32 12.08
N LEU A 162 -18.37 -28.28 11.84
CA LEU A 162 -17.99 -27.85 10.49
C LEU A 162 -17.17 -28.93 9.77
N PHE A 163 -16.23 -29.56 10.46
CA PHE A 163 -15.44 -30.66 9.91
C PHE A 163 -16.32 -31.85 9.52
N TYR A 164 -17.28 -32.21 10.38
CA TYR A 164 -18.26 -33.26 10.10
C TYR A 164 -19.14 -32.94 8.89
N ILE A 165 -19.68 -31.72 8.79
CA ILE A 165 -20.50 -31.30 7.64
C ILE A 165 -19.69 -31.33 6.34
N LEU A 166 -18.45 -30.82 6.36
CA LEU A 166 -17.56 -30.80 5.19
C LEU A 166 -17.15 -32.20 4.72
N PHE A 167 -16.89 -33.12 5.65
CA PHE A 167 -16.52 -34.51 5.31
C PHE A 167 -17.72 -35.40 4.98
N LYS A 168 -18.91 -35.14 5.55
CA LYS A 168 -20.14 -35.87 5.21
C LYS A 168 -20.57 -35.59 3.77
N LYS A 169 -20.54 -34.32 3.33
CA LYS A 169 -20.85 -33.96 1.93
C LYS A 169 -19.96 -34.67 0.90
N ARG A 170 -18.68 -34.90 1.21
CA ARG A 170 -17.77 -35.65 0.32
C ARG A 170 -18.14 -37.13 0.11
N LYS A 171 -18.98 -37.73 0.97
CA LYS A 171 -19.46 -39.11 0.80
C LYS A 171 -20.76 -39.19 0.00
N GLU A 172 -21.55 -38.12 -0.03
CA GLU A 172 -22.79 -38.06 -0.81
C GLU A 172 -22.52 -37.78 -2.31
N ASP A 173 -21.47 -37.01 -2.64
CA ASP A 173 -21.06 -36.75 -4.04
C ASP A 173 -20.32 -37.92 -4.73
N LYS A 174 -20.19 -39.08 -4.06
CA LYS A 174 -19.49 -40.27 -4.57
C LYS A 174 -20.38 -41.51 -4.68
N MET A 175 -21.70 -41.38 -4.49
CA MET A 175 -22.67 -42.45 -4.78
C MET A 175 -23.43 -42.15 -6.06
#